data_AF-A0A015KDI7-F1
#
_entry.id   AF-A0A015KDI7-F1
#
_cell.length_a   1.000
_cell.length_b   1.000
_cell.length_c   1.000
_cell.angle_alpha   90.00
_cell.angle_beta   90.00
_cell.angle_gamma   90.00
#
_symmetry.space_group_name_H-M   'P 1'
#
loop_
_entity.id
_entity.type
_entity.pdbx_description
1 polymer ?
#
loop_
_entity_poly.entity_id
_entity_poly.type
_entity_poly.pdbx_seq_one_letter_code
_entity_poly.pdbx_strand_id
1 'polypeptide(L)'
;MTSPSVPIGEILYTVSPYNPIPDMFIPIKYRDIIPPDPIYDNFGSFIAPGSREWFTYMYQLDLDTRDERLSKADDAKFIARIDELTADGDASRAHYQQYLEERSKEITELIIQEDIRIHDLAIYHGTSSKHVKYRQRQASDLTRWSNSYHNCMMNPQRPTSSNKKK
;
A
#
# COMPACT_ATOMS: atom_id res chain seq x y z
N MET A 1 -3.22 20.70 83.66
CA MET A 1 -3.82 20.11 82.45
C MET A 1 -2.88 20.36 81.28
N THR A 2 -2.27 19.32 80.73
CA THR A 2 -1.82 19.18 79.32
C THR A 2 -1.35 17.73 79.18
N SER A 3 -2.07 16.95 78.39
CA SER A 3 -1.83 15.52 78.16
C SER A 3 -0.60 15.29 77.27
N PRO A 4 0.15 14.20 77.45
CA PRO A 4 1.13 13.76 76.47
C PRO A 4 0.41 13.16 75.25
N SER A 5 0.72 13.67 74.07
CA SER A 5 0.37 13.07 72.79
C SER A 5 1.16 11.77 72.63
N VAL A 6 0.45 10.65 72.64
CA VAL A 6 0.94 9.34 72.23
C VAL A 6 1.17 9.39 70.71
N PRO A 7 2.33 8.99 70.18
CA PRO A 7 2.51 8.92 68.75
C PRO A 7 1.65 7.78 68.20
N ILE A 8 0.83 8.13 67.23
CA ILE A 8 -0.08 7.25 66.48
C ILE A 8 0.74 6.10 65.90
N GLY A 9 0.28 4.87 66.16
CA GLY A 9 1.00 3.64 65.91
C GLY A 9 1.62 3.56 64.51
N GLU A 10 2.93 3.33 64.48
CA GLU A 10 3.64 2.83 63.31
C GLU A 10 2.99 1.49 62.91
N ILE A 11 2.29 1.50 61.78
CA ILE A 11 1.88 0.26 61.11
C ILE A 11 3.17 -0.39 60.59
N LEU A 12 3.77 -1.26 61.40
CA LEU A 12 4.88 -2.09 60.98
C LEU A 12 4.36 -3.08 59.95
N TYR A 13 4.65 -2.82 58.67
CA TYR A 13 4.36 -3.75 57.58
C TYR A 13 5.28 -4.97 57.75
N THR A 14 4.79 -6.03 58.39
CA THR A 14 5.55 -7.26 58.67
C THR A 14 5.74 -8.14 57.44
N VAL A 15 5.11 -7.78 56.33
CA VAL A 15 5.13 -8.56 55.08
C VAL A 15 6.16 -7.97 54.12
N SER A 16 7.11 -8.79 53.69
CA SER A 16 8.06 -8.41 52.63
C SER A 16 7.29 -7.95 51.38
N PRO A 17 7.76 -6.91 50.66
CA PRO A 17 7.16 -6.49 49.39
C PRO A 17 7.00 -7.68 48.43
N TYR A 18 5.82 -7.79 47.81
CA TYR A 18 5.55 -8.83 46.83
C TYR A 18 6.53 -8.69 45.65
N ASN A 19 7.31 -9.74 45.40
CA ASN A 19 8.16 -9.83 44.23
C ASN A 19 7.57 -10.84 43.25
N PRO A 20 6.88 -10.40 42.18
CA PRO A 20 6.23 -11.30 41.22
C PRO A 20 7.24 -12.19 40.47
N ILE A 21 8.49 -11.75 40.33
CA ILE A 21 9.55 -12.49 39.65
C ILE A 21 10.58 -12.94 40.69
N PRO A 22 10.32 -14.06 41.40
CA PRO A 22 11.28 -14.61 42.35
C PRO A 22 12.58 -15.01 41.64
N ASP A 23 13.71 -14.91 42.34
CA ASP A 23 15.02 -15.34 41.86
C ASP A 23 15.13 -16.88 41.84
N MET A 24 14.38 -17.50 40.93
CA MET A 24 14.37 -18.96 40.70
C MET A 24 13.94 -19.32 39.28
N PHE A 25 14.05 -20.61 38.94
CA PHE A 25 13.59 -21.12 37.66
C PHE A 25 12.06 -21.16 37.56
N ILE A 26 11.50 -20.40 36.61
CA ILE A 26 10.07 -20.38 36.28
C ILE A 26 9.88 -20.95 34.86
N PRO A 27 9.09 -22.03 34.69
CA PRO A 27 8.73 -22.55 33.37
C PRO A 27 8.16 -21.48 32.45
N ILE A 28 8.55 -21.50 31.17
CA ILE A 28 8.18 -20.46 30.18
C ILE A 28 6.66 -20.27 30.11
N LYS A 29 5.89 -21.35 30.13
CA LYS A 29 4.41 -21.32 30.09
C LYS A 29 3.74 -20.52 31.21
N TYR A 30 4.43 -20.31 32.33
CA TYR A 30 3.92 -19.55 33.47
C TYR A 30 4.35 -18.08 33.48
N ARG A 31 5.32 -17.67 32.64
CA ARG A 31 5.87 -16.31 32.68
C ARG A 31 4.85 -15.23 32.32
N ASP A 32 3.98 -15.53 31.37
CA ASP A 32 2.96 -14.58 30.88
C ASP A 32 1.73 -14.49 31.79
N ILE A 33 1.65 -15.36 32.80
CA ILE A 33 0.51 -15.46 33.70
C ILE A 33 0.87 -15.27 35.18
N ILE A 34 2.09 -14.79 35.45
CA ILE A 34 2.49 -14.40 36.80
C ILE A 34 1.54 -13.28 37.27
N PRO A 35 0.82 -13.44 38.39
CA PRO A 35 0.00 -12.39 38.94
C PRO A 35 0.85 -11.15 39.25
N PRO A 36 0.46 -9.95 38.79
CA PRO A 36 1.16 -8.73 39.15
C PRO A 36 0.94 -8.37 40.63
N ASP A 37 -0.15 -8.85 41.21
CA ASP A 37 -0.60 -8.55 42.58
C ASP A 37 -0.39 -9.76 43.52
N PRO A 38 -0.20 -9.52 44.84
CA PRO A 38 -0.05 -10.60 45.81
C PRO A 38 -1.29 -11.49 45.89
N ILE A 39 -1.04 -12.79 45.90
CA ILE A 39 -2.08 -13.83 45.98
C ILE A 39 -2.17 -14.42 47.39
N TYR A 40 -3.39 -14.80 47.76
CA TYR A 40 -3.72 -15.34 49.08
C TYR A 40 -4.50 -16.65 48.93
N ASP A 41 -4.31 -17.55 49.88
CA ASP A 41 -5.12 -18.76 50.02
C ASP A 41 -6.52 -18.43 50.58
N ASN A 42 -7.44 -19.39 50.52
CA ASN A 42 -8.80 -19.33 51.04
C ASN A 42 -8.86 -18.94 52.53
N PHE A 43 -7.80 -19.22 53.29
CA PHE A 43 -7.67 -18.82 54.69
C PHE A 43 -7.08 -17.41 54.89
N GLY A 44 -6.90 -16.64 53.81
CA GLY A 44 -6.31 -15.30 53.84
C GLY A 44 -4.79 -15.29 54.08
N SER A 45 -4.13 -16.44 53.94
CA SER A 45 -2.67 -16.56 54.11
C SER A 45 -1.95 -16.19 52.82
N PHE A 46 -0.88 -15.38 52.92
CA PHE A 46 -0.08 -14.96 51.77
C PHE A 46 0.65 -16.15 51.13
N ILE A 47 0.48 -16.31 49.82
CA ILE A 47 1.17 -17.34 49.05
C ILE A 47 2.47 -16.75 48.51
N ALA A 48 3.60 -17.19 49.07
CA ALA A 48 4.91 -16.72 48.66
C ALA A 48 5.24 -17.19 47.22
N PRO A 49 5.68 -16.28 46.32
CA PRO A 49 6.17 -16.65 44.99
C PRO A 49 7.24 -17.74 45.05
N GLY A 50 7.10 -18.76 44.20
CA GLY A 50 8.03 -19.89 44.15
C GLY A 50 7.83 -20.98 45.21
N SER A 51 6.87 -20.81 46.12
CA SER A 51 6.39 -21.89 46.98
C SER A 51 5.62 -22.95 46.18
N ARG A 52 5.40 -24.11 46.79
CA ARG A 52 4.57 -25.17 46.19
C ARG A 52 3.15 -24.69 45.89
N GLU A 53 2.55 -23.97 46.82
CA GLU A 53 1.18 -23.42 46.68
C GLU A 53 1.10 -22.43 45.53
N TRP A 54 2.15 -21.61 45.34
CA TRP A 54 2.24 -20.72 44.20
C TRP A 54 2.22 -21.47 42.87
N PHE A 55 2.98 -22.57 42.74
CA PHE A 55 2.95 -23.39 41.54
C PHE A 55 1.60 -24.09 41.31
N THR A 56 0.90 -24.50 42.36
CA THR A 56 -0.46 -25.05 42.26
C THR A 56 -1.43 -24.03 41.70
N TYR A 57 -1.39 -22.80 42.23
CA TYR A 57 -2.21 -21.69 41.76
C TYR A 57 -1.90 -21.36 40.28
N MET A 58 -0.63 -21.21 39.93
CA MET A 58 -0.19 -20.97 38.55
C MET A 58 -0.68 -22.04 37.58
N TYR A 59 -0.69 -23.30 37.99
CA TYR A 59 -1.18 -24.41 37.15
C TYR A 59 -2.69 -24.32 36.88
N GLN A 60 -3.48 -23.97 37.89
CA GLN A 60 -4.93 -23.76 37.71
C GLN A 60 -5.19 -22.56 36.79
N LEU A 61 -4.48 -21.45 37.02
CA LEU A 61 -4.60 -20.26 36.20
C LEU A 61 -4.17 -20.51 34.74
N ASP A 62 -3.17 -21.37 34.52
CA ASP A 62 -2.78 -21.83 33.19
C ASP A 62 -3.92 -22.58 32.49
N LEU A 63 -4.58 -23.52 33.18
CA LEU A 63 -5.71 -24.26 32.63
C LEU A 63 -6.87 -23.33 32.27
N ASP A 64 -7.23 -22.41 33.17
CA ASP A 64 -8.37 -21.52 33.00
C ASP A 64 -8.18 -20.51 31.86
N THR A 65 -6.94 -20.06 31.64
CA THR A 65 -6.64 -19.02 30.63
C THR A 65 -6.10 -19.58 29.32
N ARG A 66 -5.87 -20.89 29.21
CA ARG A 66 -5.26 -21.51 28.03
C ARG A 66 -6.09 -21.30 26.77
N ASP A 67 -7.39 -21.57 26.86
CA ASP A 67 -8.29 -21.50 25.71
C ASP A 67 -8.52 -20.05 25.27
N GLU A 68 -8.61 -19.11 26.22
CA GLU A 68 -8.70 -17.68 25.93
C GLU A 68 -7.43 -17.18 25.22
N ARG A 69 -6.25 -17.59 25.69
CA ARG A 69 -4.97 -17.24 25.05
C ARG A 69 -4.86 -17.80 23.63
N LEU A 70 -5.33 -19.03 23.41
CA LEU A 70 -5.38 -19.63 22.08
C LEU A 70 -6.34 -18.86 21.17
N SER A 71 -7.56 -18.57 21.65
CA SER A 71 -8.55 -17.79 20.90
C SER A 71 -8.01 -16.42 20.51
N LYS A 72 -7.41 -15.69 21.46
CA LYS A 72 -6.84 -14.36 21.22
C LYS A 72 -5.68 -14.40 20.21
N ALA A 73 -4.86 -15.44 20.24
CA ALA A 73 -3.79 -15.62 19.27
C ALA A 73 -4.34 -15.88 17.86
N ASP A 74 -5.43 -16.65 17.74
CA ASP A 74 -6.07 -16.91 16.45
C ASP A 74 -6.83 -15.69 15.93
N ASP A 75 -7.51 -14.93 16.79
CA ASP A 75 -8.10 -13.64 16.45
C ASP A 75 -7.05 -12.65 15.96
N ALA A 76 -5.89 -12.58 16.62
CA ALA A 76 -4.79 -11.72 16.20
C ALA A 76 -4.23 -12.12 14.82
N LYS A 77 -4.11 -13.43 14.54
CA LYS A 77 -3.72 -13.91 13.20
C LYS A 77 -4.76 -13.55 12.15
N PHE A 78 -6.04 -13.69 12.47
CA PHE A 78 -7.13 -13.34 11.56
C PHE A 78 -7.13 -11.85 11.25
N ILE A 79 -7.01 -11.00 12.27
CA ILE A 79 -6.90 -9.54 12.11
C ILE A 79 -5.70 -9.18 11.23
N ALA A 80 -4.51 -9.72 11.53
CA ALA A 80 -3.31 -9.47 10.74
C ALA A 80 -3.49 -9.87 9.27
N ARG A 81 -4.21 -10.97 9.00
CA ARG A 81 -4.51 -11.42 7.64
C ARG A 81 -5.48 -10.49 6.91
N ILE A 82 -6.49 -9.96 7.60
CA ILE A 82 -7.42 -8.99 7.02
C ILE A 82 -6.71 -7.67 6.71
N ASP A 83 -5.85 -7.21 7.61
CA ASP A 83 -5.05 -6.00 7.41
C ASP A 83 -4.12 -6.15 6.19
N GLU A 84 -3.46 -7.30 6.06
CA GLU A 84 -2.63 -7.64 4.89
C GLU A 84 -3.44 -7.57 3.59
N LEU A 85 -4.60 -8.22 3.53
CA LEU A 85 -5.46 -8.22 2.34
C LEU A 85 -5.99 -6.82 1.99
N THR A 86 -6.26 -6.01 3.01
CA THR A 86 -6.72 -4.64 2.82
C THR A 86 -5.60 -3.77 2.26
N ALA A 87 -4.39 -3.88 2.81
CA ALA A 87 -3.21 -3.17 2.33
C ALA A 87 -2.84 -3.57 0.89
N ASP A 88 -2.90 -4.85 0.54
CA ASP A 88 -2.66 -5.32 -0.84
C ASP A 88 -3.72 -4.79 -1.83
N GLY A 89 -4.98 -4.75 -1.39
CA GLY A 89 -6.07 -4.16 -2.13
C GLY A 89 -5.90 -2.65 -2.35
N ASP A 90 -5.45 -1.91 -1.34
CA ASP A 90 -5.13 -0.48 -1.43
C ASP A 90 -3.95 -0.22 -2.37
N ALA A 91 -2.87 -1.00 -2.24
CA ALA A 91 -1.69 -0.89 -3.10
C ALA A 91 -2.05 -1.15 -4.58
N SER A 92 -2.86 -2.17 -4.85
CA SER A 92 -3.34 -2.48 -6.20
C SER A 92 -4.18 -1.36 -6.79
N ARG A 93 -5.08 -0.76 -6.00
CA ARG A 93 -5.89 0.40 -6.43
C ARG A 93 -5.02 1.60 -6.73
N ALA A 94 -4.05 1.90 -5.88
CA ALA A 94 -3.13 3.03 -6.06
C ALA A 94 -2.29 2.86 -7.34
N HIS A 95 -1.76 1.65 -7.60
CA HIS A 95 -1.02 1.36 -8.83
C HIS A 95 -1.88 1.56 -10.07
N TYR A 96 -3.14 1.10 -10.04
CA TYR A 96 -4.06 1.30 -11.15
C TYR A 96 -4.37 2.78 -11.39
N GLN A 97 -4.57 3.57 -10.33
CA GLN A 97 -4.78 5.02 -10.43
C GLN A 97 -3.56 5.71 -11.05
N GLN A 98 -2.34 5.37 -10.60
CA GLN A 98 -1.11 5.91 -11.16
C GLN A 98 -1.00 5.60 -12.66
N TYR A 99 -1.27 4.36 -13.07
CA TYR A 99 -1.28 3.98 -14.49
C TYR A 99 -2.27 4.82 -15.31
N LEU A 100 -3.48 5.07 -14.77
CA LEU A 100 -4.46 5.92 -15.45
C LEU A 100 -3.97 7.37 -15.56
N GLU A 101 -3.33 7.90 -14.53
CA GLU A 101 -2.77 9.25 -14.54
C GLU A 101 -1.62 9.38 -15.55
N GLU A 102 -0.69 8.42 -15.58
CA GLU A 102 0.41 8.38 -16.55
C GLU A 102 -0.13 8.35 -17.98
N ARG A 103 -1.09 7.46 -18.25
CA ARG A 103 -1.76 7.38 -19.56
C ARG A 103 -2.48 8.68 -19.91
N SER A 104 -3.09 9.35 -18.93
CA SER A 104 -3.75 10.64 -19.16
C SER A 104 -2.75 11.74 -19.55
N LYS A 105 -1.57 11.76 -18.91
CA LYS A 105 -0.48 12.71 -19.22
C LYS A 105 0.11 12.44 -20.60
N GLU A 106 0.30 11.18 -20.96
CA GLU A 106 0.79 10.79 -22.28
C GLU A 106 -0.17 11.27 -23.39
N ILE A 107 -1.48 11.09 -23.19
CA ILE A 107 -2.49 11.54 -24.16
C ILE A 107 -2.47 13.07 -24.30
N THR A 108 -2.38 13.82 -23.20
CA THR A 108 -2.34 15.29 -23.28
C THR A 108 -1.06 15.79 -23.94
N GLU A 109 0.08 15.16 -23.69
CA GLU A 109 1.33 15.48 -24.36
C GLU A 109 1.24 15.23 -25.87
N LEU A 110 0.69 14.08 -26.29
CA LEU A 110 0.50 13.78 -27.71
C LEU A 110 -0.42 14.80 -28.40
N ILE A 111 -1.48 15.26 -27.73
CA ILE A 111 -2.37 16.30 -28.26
C ILE A 111 -1.60 17.61 -28.46
N ILE A 112 -0.82 18.03 -27.46
CA ILE A 112 -0.02 19.27 -27.53
C ILE A 112 1.01 19.17 -28.66
N GLN A 113 1.71 18.04 -28.78
CA GLN A 113 2.69 17.82 -29.85
C GLN A 113 2.04 17.88 -31.23
N GLU A 114 0.86 17.27 -31.40
CA GLU A 114 0.14 17.32 -32.68
C GLU A 114 -0.36 18.73 -33.00
N ASP A 115 -0.82 19.50 -32.01
CA ASP A 115 -1.22 20.91 -32.19
C ASP A 115 -0.03 21.78 -32.62
N ILE A 116 1.14 21.61 -32.00
CA ILE A 116 2.38 22.28 -32.41
C ILE A 116 2.73 21.91 -33.85
N ARG A 117 2.70 20.61 -34.19
CA ARG A 117 2.99 20.12 -35.54
C ARG A 117 2.04 20.69 -36.59
N ILE A 118 0.74 20.75 -36.30
CA ILE A 118 -0.28 21.33 -37.19
C ILE A 118 -0.03 22.83 -37.36
N HIS A 119 0.33 23.54 -36.29
CA HIS A 119 0.63 24.96 -36.33
C HIS A 119 1.86 25.27 -37.17
N ASP A 120 2.96 24.55 -37.00
CA ASP A 120 4.18 24.73 -37.79
C ASP A 120 3.95 24.45 -39.28
N LEU A 121 3.18 23.41 -39.58
CA LEU A 121 2.77 23.10 -40.95
C LEU A 121 1.92 24.23 -41.56
N ALA A 122 1.08 24.88 -40.74
CA ALA A 122 0.26 26.00 -41.17
C ALA A 122 1.12 27.22 -41.49
N ILE A 123 2.13 27.52 -40.66
CA ILE A 123 3.13 28.57 -40.92
C ILE A 123 3.86 28.30 -42.24
N TYR A 124 4.39 27.08 -42.43
CA TYR A 124 5.13 26.71 -43.63
C TYR A 124 4.32 26.92 -44.92
N HIS A 125 3.03 26.56 -44.90
CA HIS A 125 2.14 26.75 -46.04
C HIS A 125 1.48 28.13 -46.10
N GLY A 126 1.77 29.04 -45.18
CA GLY A 126 1.17 30.38 -45.10
C GLY A 126 -0.35 30.36 -44.94
N THR A 127 -0.88 29.44 -44.13
CA THR A 127 -2.31 29.24 -43.90
C THR A 127 -2.62 29.16 -42.41
N SER A 128 -3.90 29.12 -42.06
CA SER A 128 -4.35 28.81 -40.69
C SER A 128 -4.36 27.30 -40.45
N SER A 129 -4.07 26.88 -39.22
CA SER A 129 -4.13 25.48 -38.74
C SER A 129 -5.42 24.77 -39.15
N LYS A 130 -6.57 25.47 -39.11
CA LYS A 130 -7.88 24.91 -39.51
C LYS A 130 -7.92 24.45 -40.98
N HIS A 131 -7.17 25.11 -41.86
CA HIS A 131 -7.18 24.86 -43.31
C HIS A 131 -5.92 24.15 -43.80
N VAL A 132 -5.01 23.78 -42.89
CA VAL A 132 -3.68 23.24 -43.26
C VAL A 132 -3.79 21.93 -44.06
N LYS A 133 -4.68 21.02 -43.64
CA LYS A 133 -4.88 19.73 -44.32
C LYS A 133 -5.38 19.92 -45.75
N TYR A 134 -6.30 20.87 -45.97
CA TYR A 134 -6.79 21.18 -47.31
C TYR A 134 -5.68 21.76 -48.18
N ARG A 135 -4.91 22.71 -47.66
CA ARG A 135 -3.80 23.33 -48.41
C ARG A 135 -2.69 22.33 -48.73
N GLN A 136 -2.35 21.44 -47.81
CA GLN A 136 -1.37 20.37 -48.04
C GLN A 136 -1.78 19.44 -49.19
N ARG A 137 -3.07 19.06 -49.25
CA ARG A 137 -3.62 18.25 -50.35
C ARG A 137 -3.52 18.98 -51.68
N GLN A 138 -3.96 20.24 -51.74
CA GLN A 138 -3.87 21.07 -52.94
C GLN A 138 -2.43 21.19 -53.45
N ALA A 139 -1.47 21.47 -52.57
CA ALA A 139 -0.06 21.55 -52.94
C ALA A 139 0.48 20.21 -53.48
N SER A 140 0.08 19.09 -52.85
CA SER A 140 0.48 17.74 -53.28
C SER A 140 -0.10 17.38 -54.65
N ASP A 141 -1.38 17.70 -54.88
CA ASP A 141 -2.07 17.44 -56.15
C ASP A 141 -1.47 18.25 -57.30
N LEU A 142 -1.21 19.54 -57.08
CA LEU A 142 -0.54 20.42 -58.06
C LEU A 142 0.87 19.92 -58.37
N THR A 143 1.64 19.54 -57.36
CA THR A 143 2.99 19.00 -57.53
C THR A 143 2.97 17.70 -58.33
N ARG A 144 2.05 16.78 -58.01
CA ARG A 144 1.87 15.51 -58.73
C ARG A 144 1.47 15.74 -60.18
N TRP A 145 0.53 16.65 -60.42
CA TRP A 145 0.08 16.98 -61.77
C TRP A 145 1.20 17.59 -62.60
N SER A 146 1.94 18.56 -62.04
CA SER A 146 3.09 19.19 -62.69
C SER A 146 4.17 18.16 -63.04
N ASN A 147 4.54 17.29 -62.09
CA ASN A 147 5.51 16.23 -62.33
C ASN A 147 5.05 15.25 -63.42
N SER A 148 3.78 14.86 -63.40
CA SER A 148 3.19 13.99 -64.43
C SER A 148 3.27 14.63 -65.81
N TYR A 149 2.86 15.90 -65.92
CA TYR A 149 2.93 16.67 -67.16
C TYR A 149 4.37 16.75 -67.69
N HIS A 150 5.33 17.12 -66.85
CA HIS A 150 6.74 17.21 -67.24
C HIS A 150 7.32 15.85 -67.64
N ASN A 151 6.98 14.76 -66.94
CA ASN A 151 7.41 13.42 -67.31
C ASN A 151 6.84 12.98 -68.66
N CYS A 152 5.57 13.25 -68.94
CA CYS A 152 4.96 12.96 -70.23
C CYS A 152 5.59 13.77 -71.38
N MET A 153 6.01 15.01 -71.11
CA MET A 153 6.69 15.85 -72.11
C MET A 153 8.15 15.45 -72.34
N MET A 154 8.89 15.07 -71.29
CA MET A 154 10.31 14.70 -71.38
C MET A 154 10.51 13.27 -71.89
N ASN A 155 9.57 12.37 -71.56
CA ASN A 155 9.55 10.98 -72.02
C ASN A 155 8.25 10.70 -72.80
N PRO A 156 8.07 11.29 -73.99
CA PRO A 156 6.88 11.01 -74.80
C PRO A 156 6.88 9.52 -75.14
N GLN A 157 5.91 8.77 -74.62
CA GLN A 157 5.70 7.39 -75.04
C GLN A 157 5.38 7.41 -76.53
N ARG A 158 6.31 6.89 -77.35
CA ARG A 158 6.03 6.67 -78.77
C ARG A 158 4.86 5.70 -78.84
N PRO A 159 3.80 6.00 -79.61
CA PRO A 159 2.76 5.03 -79.85
C PRO A 159 3.44 3.81 -80.49
N THR A 160 3.43 2.67 -79.79
CA THR A 160 3.80 1.41 -80.43
C THR A 160 2.75 1.20 -81.51
N SER A 161 3.18 1.27 -82.76
CA SER A 161 2.32 0.95 -83.89
C SER A 161 1.94 -0.52 -83.76
N SER A 162 0.80 -0.81 -83.14
CA SER A 162 0.13 -2.09 -83.30
C SER A 162 -0.34 -2.14 -84.76
N ASN A 163 0.53 -2.66 -85.61
CA ASN A 163 0.26 -2.80 -87.02
C ASN A 163 -0.97 -3.70 -87.21
N LYS A 164 -2.05 -3.05 -87.65
CA LYS A 164 -2.98 -3.43 -88.71
C LYS A 164 -3.37 -4.91 -88.78
N LYS A 165 -4.64 -5.16 -88.45
CA LYS A 165 -5.44 -6.28 -88.96
C LYS A 165 -5.18 -6.50 -90.46
N LYS A 166 -4.82 -7.72 -90.83
CA LYS A 166 -5.07 -8.32 -92.15
C LYS A 166 -6.11 -9.40 -91.96
#